data_AF-A0A484VY87-F1
#
_entry.id   AF-A0A484VY87-F1
#
_cell.length_a   1.000
_cell.length_b   1.000
_cell.length_c   1.000
_cell.angle_alpha   90.00
_cell.angle_beta   90.00
_cell.angle_gamma   90.00
#
_symmetry.space_group_name_H-M   'P 1'
#
loop_
_entity.id
_entity.type
_entity.pdbx_description
1 polymer ?
#
loop_
_entity_poly.entity_id
_entity_poly.type
_entity_poly.pdbx_seq_one_letter_code
_entity_poly.pdbx_strand_id
1 'polypeptide(L)' 'MKRSLLFSAVLYAASLTSVHAAQPITEPEFASDIVDRYADHIFYGSGATGMALVVIDGNQRVFSQLWRNATW' A
#
# COMPACT_ATOMS: atom_id res chain seq x y z
N MET A 1 48.77 -4.23 8.62
CA MET A 1 47.76 -4.11 9.71
C MET A 1 46.84 -2.90 9.57
N LYS A 2 47.34 -1.68 9.32
CA LYS A 2 46.51 -0.44 9.26
C LYS A 2 45.36 -0.46 8.23
N ARG A 3 45.57 -1.07 7.06
CA ARG A 3 44.53 -1.21 6.00
C ARG A 3 43.40 -2.16 6.38
N SER A 4 43.69 -3.21 7.17
CA SER A 4 42.67 -4.20 7.60
C SER A 4 41.67 -3.57 8.58
N LEU A 5 42.15 -2.73 9.49
CA LEU A 5 41.31 -2.01 10.45
C LEU A 5 40.30 -1.08 9.76
N LEU A 6 40.69 -0.43 8.66
CA LEU A 6 39.82 0.45 7.89
C LEU A 6 38.70 -0.33 7.19
N PHE A 7 39.00 -1.52 6.65
CA PHE A 7 38.00 -2.38 6.05
C PHE A 7 36.97 -2.87 7.08
N SER A 8 37.41 -3.28 8.26
CA SER A 8 36.49 -3.71 9.33
C SER A 8 35.59 -2.58 9.81
N ALA A 9 36.12 -1.35 9.92
CA ALA A 9 35.32 -0.18 10.31
C ALA A 9 34.24 0.16 9.28
N VAL A 10 34.57 0.07 7.98
CA VAL A 10 33.61 0.29 6.88
C VAL A 10 32.52 -0.79 6.87
N LEU A 11 32.90 -2.06 7.04
CA LEU A 11 31.93 -3.16 7.11
C LEU A 11 31.00 -3.04 8.33
N TYR A 12 31.53 -2.60 9.48
CA TYR A 12 30.75 -2.37 10.68
C TYR A 12 29.76 -1.20 10.51
N ALA A 13 30.20 -0.09 9.92
CA ALA A 13 29.32 1.04 9.62
C ALA A 13 28.22 0.67 8.62
N ALA A 14 28.52 -0.16 7.62
CA ALA A 14 27.55 -0.65 6.64
C ALA A 14 26.50 -1.60 7.26
N SER A 15 26.84 -2.32 8.35
CA SER A 15 25.88 -3.18 9.06
C SER A 15 24.87 -2.44 9.94
N LEU A 16 25.04 -1.13 10.19
CA LEU A 16 24.16 -0.34 11.05
C LEU A 16 22.92 0.22 10.34
N THR A 17 22.83 0.10 9.01
CA THR A 17 21.77 0.74 8.21
C THR A 17 20.57 -0.15 7.89
N SER A 18 20.55 -1.40 8.36
CA SER A 18 19.48 -2.35 8.06
C SER A 18 18.47 -2.55 9.20
N VAL A 19 18.10 -1.50 9.93
CA VAL A 19 16.85 -1.52 10.69
C VAL A 19 15.74 -1.06 9.75
N HIS A 20 15.25 -2.00 8.95
CA HIS A 20 13.96 -1.83 8.29
C HIS A 20 12.90 -1.92 9.40
N ALA A 21 12.43 -0.77 9.87
CA ALA A 21 11.32 -0.73 10.81
C ALA A 21 10.12 -1.41 10.15
N ALA A 22 9.67 -2.54 10.70
CA ALA A 22 8.35 -3.06 10.37
C ALA A 22 7.37 -1.93 10.66
N GLN A 23 6.62 -1.51 9.64
CA GLN A 23 5.62 -0.47 9.83
C GLN A 23 4.67 -0.95 10.95
N PRO A 24 4.26 -0.06 11.88
CA PRO A 24 3.31 -0.43 12.92
C PRO A 24 2.16 -1.17 12.26
N ILE A 25 1.81 -2.32 12.83
CA ILE A 25 0.66 -3.10 12.37
C ILE A 25 -0.53 -2.17 12.63
N THR A 26 -1.03 -1.51 11.59
CA THR A 26 -2.27 -0.75 11.67
C THR A 26 -3.33 -1.73 12.19
N GLU A 27 -4.14 -1.28 13.14
CA GLU A 27 -5.28 -2.06 13.62
C GLU A 27 -6.04 -2.63 12.40
N PRO A 28 -6.45 -3.91 12.43
CA PRO A 28 -7.09 -4.53 11.27
C PRO A 28 -8.24 -3.65 10.76
N GLU A 29 -8.10 -3.14 9.55
CA GLU A 29 -9.10 -2.29 8.90
C GLU A 29 -10.19 -3.17 8.27
N PHE A 30 -11.44 -2.68 8.26
CA PHE A 30 -12.49 -3.36 7.51
C PHE A 30 -12.23 -3.21 6.00
N ALA A 31 -12.54 -4.25 5.22
CA ALA A 31 -12.40 -4.20 3.77
C ALA A 31 -13.28 -3.09 3.16
N SER A 32 -14.39 -2.72 3.82
CA SER A 32 -15.23 -1.58 3.43
C SER A 32 -14.45 -0.27 3.47
N ASP A 33 -13.69 -0.04 4.53
CA ASP A 33 -12.99 1.23 4.75
C ASP A 33 -11.87 1.41 3.72
N ILE A 34 -11.24 0.29 3.33
CA ILE A 34 -10.27 0.26 2.24
C ILE A 34 -10.96 0.54 0.90
N VAL A 35 -12.12 -0.08 0.63
CA VAL A 35 -12.89 0.17 -0.60
C VAL A 35 -13.31 1.63 -0.69
N ASP A 36 -13.83 2.22 0.38
CA ASP A 36 -14.25 3.63 0.42
C ASP A 36 -13.08 4.59 0.18
N ARG A 37 -11.88 4.23 0.67
CA ARG A 37 -10.66 5.04 0.47
C ARG A 37 -10.17 5.04 -0.98
N TYR A 38 -10.40 3.97 -1.74
CA TYR A 38 -9.77 3.79 -3.06
C TYR A 38 -10.73 3.69 -4.24
N ALA A 39 -12.01 3.34 -4.05
CA ALA A 39 -12.95 3.09 -5.14
C ALA A 39 -13.09 4.31 -6.06
N ASP A 40 -13.23 5.51 -5.49
CA ASP A 40 -13.30 6.74 -6.28
C ASP A 40 -12.01 7.01 -7.05
N HIS A 41 -10.85 6.81 -6.42
CA HIS A 41 -9.56 7.06 -7.04
C HIS A 41 -9.32 6.13 -8.24
N ILE A 42 -9.68 4.85 -8.10
CA ILE A 42 -9.63 3.88 -9.18
C ILE A 42 -10.63 4.25 -10.27
N PHE A 43 -11.88 4.56 -9.91
CA PHE A 43 -12.91 4.88 -10.87
C PHE A 43 -12.55 6.11 -11.73
N TYR A 44 -12.24 7.24 -11.09
CA TYR A 44 -11.90 8.47 -11.80
C TYR A 44 -10.53 8.37 -12.50
N GLY A 45 -9.57 7.66 -11.91
CA GLY A 45 -8.26 7.40 -12.53
C GLY A 45 -8.32 6.46 -13.74
N SER A 46 -9.33 5.59 -13.83
CA SER A 46 -9.47 4.62 -14.93
C SER A 46 -10.02 5.21 -16.23
N GLY A 47 -10.66 6.39 -16.17
CA GLY A 47 -11.38 6.96 -17.31
C GLY A 47 -12.67 6.19 -17.69
N ALA A 48 -13.11 5.22 -16.88
CA ALA A 48 -14.31 4.45 -17.17
C ALA A 48 -15.58 5.30 -17.10
N THR A 49 -16.58 4.92 -17.92
CA THR A 49 -17.96 5.44 -17.81
C THR A 49 -18.67 4.85 -16.60
N GLY A 50 -18.36 3.58 -16.26
CA GLY A 50 -18.86 2.89 -15.08
C GLY A 50 -17.88 1.82 -14.60
N MET A 51 -17.97 1.47 -13.32
CA MET A 51 -17.14 0.48 -12.66
C MET A 51 -17.96 -0.34 -11.67
N ALA A 52 -17.71 -1.64 -11.65
CA ALA A 52 -18.09 -2.53 -10.55
C ALA A 52 -16.81 -3.10 -9.95
N LEU A 53 -16.65 -2.95 -8.63
CA LEU A 53 -15.51 -3.42 -7.86
C LEU A 53 -15.98 -4.49 -6.86
N VAL A 54 -15.25 -5.59 -6.81
CA VAL A 54 -15.46 -6.68 -5.85
C VAL A 54 -14.18 -6.89 -5.07
N VAL A 55 -14.26 -6.76 -3.74
CA VAL A 55 -13.14 -7.04 -2.83
C VAL A 55 -13.53 -8.21 -1.94
N ILE A 56 -12.65 -9.21 -1.91
CA ILE A 56 -12.77 -10.40 -1.07
C ILE A 56 -11.55 -10.43 -0.16
N ASP A 57 -11.77 -10.25 1.13
CA ASP A 57 -10.74 -10.36 2.16
C ASP A 57 -11.21 -11.33 3.25
N GLY A 58 -10.65 -12.55 3.23
CA GLY A 58 -11.10 -13.66 4.06
C GLY A 58 -12.61 -13.92 3.91
N ASN A 59 -13.36 -13.68 5.00
CA ASN A 59 -14.81 -13.87 5.02
C ASN A 59 -15.60 -12.58 4.70
N GLN A 60 -14.92 -11.47 4.43
CA GLN A 60 -15.54 -10.20 4.04
C GLN A 60 -15.69 -10.13 2.52
N ARG A 61 -16.85 -9.65 2.06
CA ARG A 61 -17.15 -9.41 0.65
C ARG A 61 -17.76 -8.03 0.51
N VAL A 62 -17.10 -7.16 -0.24
CA VAL A 62 -17.55 -5.80 -0.48
C VAL A 62 -17.77 -5.61 -1.97
N PHE A 63 -18.90 -5.02 -2.31
CA PHE A 63 -19.29 -4.69 -3.68
C PHE A 63 -19.49 -3.18 -3.74
N SER A 64 -18.77 -2.52 -4.63
CA SER A 64 -18.92 -1.08 -4.88
C SER A 64 -19.17 -0.85 -6.37
N GLN A 65 -20.02 0.12 -6.68
CA GLN A 65 -20.41 0.44 -8.04
C GLN A 65 -20.44 1.96 -8.21
N LEU A 66 -19.84 2.43 -9.30
CA LEU A 66 -19.76 3.84 -9.63
C LEU A 66 -20.09 4.03 -11.11
N TRP A 67 -20.80 5.12 -11.42
CA TRP A 67 -21.11 5.52 -12.78
C TRP A 67 -20.90 7.03 -12.91
N ARG A 68 -20.39 7.46 -14.05
CA ARG A 68 -20.16 8.88 -14.31
C ARG A 68 -21.50 9.52 -14.66
N ASN A 69 -21.95 10.47 -13.85
CA ASN A 69 -23.13 11.24 -14.21
C ASN A 69 -22.82 12.03 -15.49
N ALA A 70 -23.58 11.79 -16.56
CA ALA A 70 -23.42 12.48 -17.82
C ALA A 70 -24.07 13.87 -17.71
N THR A 71 -23.40 14.80 -17.04
CA THR A 71 -23.73 16.22 -17.16
C THR A 71 -22.82 16.79 -18.24
N TRP A 72 -23.39 16.97 -19.44
CA TRP A 72 -22.80 17.74 -20.53
C TRP A 72 -22.66 19.22 -20.12
#